data_AF-A0A536TUE6-F1
#
_entry.id   AF-A0A536TUE6-F1
#
_cell.length_a   1.000
_cell.length_b   1.000
_cell.length_c   1.000
_cell.angle_alpha   90.00
_cell.angle_beta   90.00
_cell.angle_gamma   90.00
#
_symmetry.space_group_name_H-M   'P 1'
#
loop_
_entity.id
_entity.type
_entity.pdbx_description
1 polymer ?
#
loop_
_entity_poly.entity_id
_entity_poly.type
_entity_poly.pdbx_seq_one_letter_code
_entity_poly.pdbx_strand_id
1 'polypeptide(L)'
;MKKIPTLGLAALFACGTAFAADTKAPDAKANSQQTKMATCQAQATEKKLESTARQEYVNNCLKTKPVAEKPKSKMAMCNEKTKGMSKPDADKARSECLKG
;
A
#
# COMPACT_ATOMS: atom_id res chain seq x y z
N MET A 1 -41.01 0.75 -39.60
CA MET A 1 -41.44 -0.66 -39.68
C MET A 1 -40.42 -1.46 -38.89
N LYS A 2 -40.67 -2.24 -37.83
CA LYS A 2 -41.85 -2.92 -37.29
C LYS A 2 -41.59 -3.07 -35.77
N LYS A 3 -42.57 -2.79 -34.91
CA LYS A 3 -42.49 -3.07 -33.47
C LYS A 3 -42.76 -4.55 -33.22
N ILE A 4 -42.02 -5.18 -32.31
CA ILE A 4 -42.33 -6.53 -31.79
C ILE A 4 -42.69 -6.37 -30.30
N PRO A 5 -43.94 -6.71 -29.90
CA PRO A 5 -44.44 -6.54 -28.55
C PRO A 5 -44.46 -7.86 -27.74
N THR A 6 -44.72 -7.71 -26.44
CA THR A 6 -45.42 -8.66 -25.54
C THR A 6 -44.70 -9.90 -25.01
N LEU A 7 -44.79 -9.97 -23.67
CA LEU A 7 -45.19 -11.11 -22.84
C LEU A 7 -44.12 -12.14 -22.44
N GLY A 8 -44.05 -12.37 -21.14
CA GLY A 8 -42.99 -13.09 -20.46
C GLY A 8 -43.11 -14.61 -20.43
N LEU A 9 -42.05 -15.21 -19.90
CA LEU A 9 -41.91 -16.59 -19.45
C LEU A 9 -40.93 -16.53 -18.26
N ALA A 10 -41.42 -16.48 -17.03
CA ALA A 10 -41.70 -17.66 -16.22
C ALA A 10 -40.47 -18.58 -16.06
N ALA A 11 -39.89 -18.48 -14.87
CA ALA A 11 -39.53 -19.60 -14.00
C ALA A 11 -38.30 -20.47 -14.29
N LEU A 12 -37.58 -20.70 -13.18
CA LEU A 12 -36.81 -21.90 -12.83
C LEU A 12 -35.44 -22.11 -13.50
N PHE A 13 -34.39 -21.85 -12.72
CA PHE A 13 -33.42 -22.92 -12.47
C PHE A 13 -32.77 -22.75 -11.09
N ALA A 14 -33.18 -23.61 -10.16
CA ALA A 14 -32.51 -23.86 -8.90
C ALA A 14 -31.46 -24.97 -9.11
N CYS A 15 -30.19 -24.68 -8.85
CA CYS A 15 -29.12 -25.62 -8.48
C CYS A 15 -28.12 -24.77 -7.66
N GLY A 16 -27.78 -25.07 -6.41
CA GLY A 16 -27.56 -26.39 -5.85
C GLY A 16 -26.06 -26.67 -5.85
N THR A 17 -25.45 -26.51 -4.67
CA THR A 17 -24.29 -27.26 -4.13
C THR A 17 -22.91 -27.19 -4.80
N ALA A 18 -21.97 -26.65 -4.01
CA ALA A 18 -20.64 -27.17 -3.74
C ALA A 18 -19.60 -27.27 -4.88
N PHE A 19 -18.58 -26.41 -4.79
CA PHE A 19 -17.20 -26.86 -4.90
C PHE A 19 -16.40 -26.31 -3.72
N ALA A 20 -16.09 -27.21 -2.79
CA ALA A 20 -14.93 -27.11 -1.92
C ALA A 20 -13.83 -27.97 -2.54
N ALA A 21 -12.68 -27.38 -2.83
CA ALA A 21 -11.33 -27.95 -2.71
C ALA A 21 -10.36 -27.10 -3.54
N ASP A 22 -9.63 -26.21 -2.86
CA ASP A 22 -8.18 -26.25 -2.98
C ASP A 22 -7.60 -25.63 -1.70
N THR A 23 -7.49 -26.47 -0.66
CA THR A 23 -6.54 -26.27 0.42
C THR A 23 -5.14 -26.43 -0.15
N LYS A 24 -4.63 -25.39 -0.81
CA LYS A 24 -3.21 -25.07 -0.73
C LYS A 24 -3.07 -24.07 0.41
N ALA A 25 -2.61 -24.57 1.55
CA ALA A 25 -2.16 -23.72 2.64
C ALA A 25 -1.32 -22.58 2.05
N PRO A 26 -1.64 -21.30 2.27
CA PRO A 26 -0.64 -20.29 2.05
C PRO A 26 0.41 -20.55 3.11
N ASP A 27 1.53 -21.15 2.69
CA ASP A 27 2.81 -21.06 3.35
C ASP A 27 2.84 -19.77 4.16
N ALA A 28 3.16 -19.85 5.46
CA ALA A 28 3.32 -18.69 6.35
C ALA A 28 4.52 -17.78 5.92
N LYS A 29 4.95 -17.88 4.66
CA LYS A 29 5.79 -16.97 3.89
C LYS A 29 4.97 -16.04 2.97
N ALA A 30 3.64 -16.17 2.90
CA ALA A 30 2.77 -15.38 2.02
C ALA A 30 2.57 -13.93 2.49
N ASN A 31 2.75 -13.64 3.78
CA ASN A 31 2.50 -12.30 4.32
C ASN A 31 3.59 -11.29 3.88
N SER A 32 4.85 -11.73 3.77
CA SER A 32 5.97 -10.83 3.47
C SER A 32 5.92 -10.19 2.07
N GLN A 33 5.37 -10.89 1.08
CA GLN A 33 5.21 -10.37 -0.29
C GLN A 33 4.04 -9.40 -0.37
N GLN A 34 2.92 -9.73 0.29
CA GLN A 34 1.72 -8.89 0.31
C GLN A 34 1.98 -7.56 1.05
N THR A 35 2.66 -7.60 2.20
CA THR A 35 3.05 -6.38 2.92
C THR A 35 3.98 -5.51 2.08
N LYS A 36 5.00 -6.10 1.43
CA LYS A 36 5.92 -5.34 0.57
C LYS A 36 5.23 -4.69 -0.61
N MET A 37 4.33 -5.40 -1.27
CA MET A 37 3.56 -4.85 -2.38
C MET A 37 2.70 -3.66 -1.95
N ALA A 38 2.04 -3.75 -0.79
CA ALA A 38 1.27 -2.64 -0.24
C ALA A 38 2.18 -1.43 0.09
N THR A 39 3.35 -1.66 0.69
CA THR A 39 4.34 -0.60 0.95
C THR A 39 4.85 0.05 -0.34
N CYS A 40 5.21 -0.74 -1.36
CA CYS A 40 5.69 -0.23 -2.64
C CYS A 40 4.61 0.59 -3.36
N GLN A 41 3.35 0.16 -3.31
CA GLN A 41 2.19 0.88 -3.86
C GLN A 41 1.95 2.22 -3.13
N ALA A 42 2.09 2.23 -1.80
CA ALA A 42 1.93 3.43 -0.99
C ALA A 42 3.02 4.47 -1.32
N GLN A 43 4.29 4.05 -1.36
CA GLN A 43 5.40 4.92 -1.73
C GLN A 43 5.28 5.46 -3.16
N ALA A 44 4.80 4.64 -4.10
CA ALA A 44 4.60 5.10 -5.47
C ALA A 44 3.50 6.17 -5.59
N THR A 45 2.47 6.07 -4.76
CA THR A 45 1.39 7.07 -4.65
C THR A 45 1.88 8.35 -3.97
N GLU A 46 2.69 8.22 -2.91
CA GLU A 46 3.29 9.35 -2.19
C GLU A 46 4.25 10.15 -3.10
N LYS A 47 4.96 9.47 -4.00
CA LYS A 47 5.80 10.07 -5.04
C LYS A 47 5.03 10.63 -6.23
N LYS A 48 3.68 10.52 -6.24
CA LYS A 48 2.79 10.96 -7.33
C LYS A 48 3.30 10.54 -8.72
N LEU A 49 3.75 9.30 -8.82
CA LEU A 49 4.28 8.78 -10.08
C LEU A 49 3.14 8.57 -11.09
N GLU A 50 3.38 8.97 -12.33
CA GLU A 50 2.53 8.66 -13.48
C GLU A 50 2.37 7.14 -13.61
N SER A 51 1.23 6.69 -14.18
CA SER A 51 0.83 5.27 -14.23
C SER A 51 1.96 4.30 -14.68
N THR A 52 2.73 4.69 -15.70
CA THR A 52 3.87 3.93 -16.23
C THR A 52 5.05 3.90 -15.25
N ALA A 53 5.41 5.06 -14.69
CA ALA A 53 6.49 5.18 -13.71
C ALA A 53 6.16 4.49 -12.38
N ARG A 54 4.88 4.47 -11.99
CA ARG A 54 4.37 3.74 -10.81
C ARG A 54 4.61 2.24 -10.94
N GLN A 55 4.28 1.66 -12.09
CA GLN A 55 4.48 0.24 -12.38
C GLN A 55 5.97 -0.15 -12.33
N GLU A 56 6.82 0.68 -12.94
CA GLU A 56 8.27 0.46 -12.96
C GLU A 56 8.89 0.58 -11.56
N TYR A 57 8.40 1.56 -10.77
CA TYR A 57 8.79 1.75 -9.38
C TYR A 57 8.37 0.58 -8.48
N VAL A 58 7.13 0.10 -8.60
CA VAL A 58 6.65 -1.05 -7.81
C VAL A 58 7.45 -2.31 -8.17
N ASN A 59 7.71 -2.56 -9.46
CA ASN A 59 8.51 -3.70 -9.89
C ASN A 59 9.96 -3.64 -9.40
N ASN A 60 10.59 -2.47 -9.46
CA ASN A 60 11.91 -2.28 -8.83
C ASN A 60 11.83 -2.47 -7.32
N CYS A 61 10.85 -1.87 -6.65
CA CYS A 61 10.67 -1.97 -5.20
C CYS A 61 10.38 -3.40 -4.68
N LEU A 62 9.79 -4.27 -5.51
CA LEU A 62 9.61 -5.68 -5.19
C LEU A 62 10.88 -6.51 -5.42
N LYS A 63 11.71 -6.12 -6.39
CA LYS A 63 12.98 -6.78 -6.74
C LYS A 63 14.12 -6.37 -5.81
N THR A 64 14.20 -5.10 -5.48
CA THR A 64 15.09 -4.56 -4.46
C THR A 64 14.44 -4.87 -3.11
N LYS A 65 15.13 -5.51 -2.18
CA LYS A 65 14.64 -5.51 -0.78
C LYS A 65 14.42 -4.04 -0.43
N PRO A 66 13.25 -3.64 0.09
CA PRO A 66 13.05 -2.25 0.42
C PRO A 66 14.23 -1.89 1.31
N VAL A 67 15.08 -0.99 0.81
CA VAL A 67 15.70 -0.03 1.71
C VAL A 67 14.48 0.69 2.20
N ALA A 68 13.90 0.13 3.27
CA ALA A 68 12.97 0.84 4.07
C ALA A 68 13.67 2.17 4.28
N GLU A 69 13.09 3.25 3.77
CA GLU A 69 13.11 4.45 4.58
C GLU A 69 12.57 3.95 5.92
N LYS A 70 13.51 3.56 6.80
CA LYS A 70 13.19 3.19 8.16
C LYS A 70 12.33 4.35 8.63
N PRO A 71 11.15 4.11 9.20
CA PRO A 71 10.43 5.19 9.88
C PRO A 71 11.46 5.87 10.77
N LYS A 72 11.91 7.07 10.37
CA LYS A 72 12.99 7.76 11.06
C LYS A 72 12.43 7.93 12.45
N SER A 73 13.13 7.41 13.46
CA SER A 73 12.68 7.56 14.84
C SER A 73 12.44 9.05 15.08
N LYS A 74 11.49 9.39 15.93
CA LYS A 74 11.17 10.80 16.26
C LYS A 74 12.44 11.61 16.54
N MET A 75 13.41 11.01 17.20
CA MET A 75 14.72 11.60 17.44
C MET A 75 15.55 11.84 16.16
N ALA A 76 15.58 10.92 15.20
CA ALA A 76 16.24 11.15 13.92
C ALA A 76 15.56 12.28 13.12
N MET A 77 14.23 12.38 13.18
CA MET A 77 13.51 13.51 12.58
C MET A 77 13.81 14.84 13.30
N CYS A 78 13.82 14.87 14.63
CA CYS A 78 14.13 16.06 15.41
C CYS A 78 15.58 16.54 15.20
N ASN A 79 16.53 15.62 15.09
CA ASN A 79 17.93 15.94 14.81
C ASN A 79 18.13 16.47 13.38
N GLU A 80 17.38 15.96 12.40
CA GLU A 80 17.42 16.47 11.02
C GLU A 80 16.81 17.87 10.93
N LYS A 81 15.69 18.10 11.62
CA LYS A 81 14.96 19.38 11.63
C LYS A 81 15.73 20.54 12.30
N THR A 82 16.69 20.21 13.15
CA THR A 82 17.53 21.19 13.87
C THR A 82 18.91 21.39 13.23
N LYS A 83 19.18 20.68 12.12
CA LYS A 83 20.43 20.81 11.38
C LYS A 83 20.52 22.20 10.75
N GLY A 84 21.53 22.98 11.14
CA GLY A 84 21.77 24.33 10.62
C GLY A 84 21.20 25.46 11.49
N MET A 85 20.58 25.14 12.62
CA MET A 85 20.18 26.13 13.62
C MET A 85 21.32 26.44 14.59
N SER A 86 21.30 27.66 15.15
CA SER A 86 22.13 28.03 16.29
C SER A 86 21.88 27.06 17.45
N LYS A 87 22.92 26.67 18.19
CA LYS A 87 22.83 25.77 19.36
C LYS A 87 21.63 26.05 20.28
N PRO A 88 21.36 27.29 20.74
CA PRO A 88 20.22 27.56 21.61
C PRO A 88 18.87 27.25 20.96
N ASP A 89 18.71 27.54 19.67
CA ASP A 89 17.47 27.30 18.92
C ASP A 89 17.28 25.81 18.60
N ALA A 90 18.37 25.11 18.28
CA ALA A 90 18.39 23.67 18.05
C ALA A 90 17.96 22.89 19.30
N ASP A 91 18.47 23.24 20.49
CA ASP A 91 18.12 22.57 21.74
C ASP A 91 16.65 22.78 22.12
N LYS A 92 16.13 24.01 21.94
CA LYS A 92 14.71 24.31 22.14
C LYS A 92 13.83 23.53 21.16
N ALA A 93 14.15 23.57 19.88
CA ALA A 93 13.38 22.87 18.84
C ALA A 93 13.44 21.34 18.98
N ARG A 94 14.59 20.78 19.41
CA ARG A 94 14.74 19.35 19.70
C ARG A 94 13.90 18.93 20.90
N SER A 95 13.88 19.75 21.96
CA SER A 95 13.11 19.47 23.18
C SER A 95 11.59 19.51 22.92
N GLU A 96 11.11 20.50 22.18
CA GLU A 96 9.70 20.59 21.76
C GLU A 96 9.32 19.42 20.84
N CYS A 97 10.20 19.08 19.89
CA CYS A 97 9.99 17.97 18.97
C CYS A 97 9.97 16.60 19.66
N LEU A 98 10.72 16.41 20.76
CA LEU A 98 10.71 15.16 21.54
C LEU A 98 9.52 15.05 22.51
N LYS A 99 8.98 16.18 22.99
CA LYS A 99 7.86 16.23 23.94
C LYS A 99 6.47 16.12 23.31
N GLY A 100 6.32 16.51 22.04
CA GLY A 100 5.06 16.36 21.32
C GLY A 100 4.80 14.93 20.87
#